data_AF-A0A7Y2G188-F1
#
_entry.id   AF-A0A7Y2G188-F1
#
_cell.length_a   1.000
_cell.length_b   1.000
_cell.length_c   1.000
_cell.angle_alpha   90.00
_cell.angle_beta   90.00
_cell.angle_gamma   90.00
#
_symmetry.space_group_name_H-M   'P 1'
#
loop_
_entity.id
_entity.type
_entity.pdbx_description
1 polymer ?
#
loop_
_entity_poly.entity_id
_entity_poly.type
_entity_poly.pdbx_seq_one_letter_code
_entity_poly.pdbx_strand_id
1 'polypeptide(L)'
;MKEKGTAYILWAGCIIGLCGLHRLYLGKVGTGLIWLFTFGLLGIGQLIDVFTLGGQVDTVNVKRIALQTQPVQQIVHVHSSPSEVPHPSEAATRQLPEPIDYEAFRSRLRRLDKLFVSDLVTDDEYAGRKRVLIRELAEIIQGNDPEDGVEFGAQLLEQRLLTEAEFARLKKAIL
;
A
#
# COMPACT_ATOMS: atom_id res chain seq x y z
N MET A 1 13.25 10.51 -11.71
CA MET A 1 12.75 9.18 -12.08
C MET A 1 13.88 8.17 -11.90
N LYS A 2 13.64 6.86 -12.02
CA LYS A 2 14.71 5.86 -11.98
C LYS A 2 15.36 5.77 -13.36
N GLU A 3 16.68 5.72 -13.41
CA GLU A 3 17.45 5.73 -14.66
C GLU A 3 17.84 4.32 -15.07
N LYS A 4 17.67 4.00 -16.36
CA LYS A 4 18.05 2.68 -16.90
C LYS A 4 19.56 2.46 -16.76
N GLY A 5 20.37 3.47 -17.07
CA GLY A 5 21.83 3.39 -16.96
C GLY A 5 22.30 3.03 -15.55
N THR A 6 21.75 3.69 -14.53
CA THR A 6 22.06 3.36 -13.13
C THR A 6 21.64 1.94 -12.77
N ALA A 7 20.48 1.48 -13.26
CA ALA A 7 20.03 0.12 -13.04
C ALA A 7 21.00 -0.92 -13.65
N TYR A 8 21.48 -0.71 -14.88
CA TYR A 8 22.46 -1.59 -15.52
C TYR A 8 23.84 -1.56 -14.86
N ILE A 9 24.29 -0.40 -14.37
CA ILE A 9 25.54 -0.29 -13.59
C ILE A 9 25.44 -1.12 -12.30
N LEU A 10 24.30 -1.02 -11.60
CA LEU A 10 24.05 -1.80 -10.39
C LEU A 10 23.92 -3.30 -10.66
N TRP A 11 23.37 -3.67 -11.82
CA TRP A 11 23.37 -5.05 -12.29
C TRP A 11 24.79 -5.56 -12.57
N ALA A 12 25.64 -4.75 -13.22
CA ALA A 12 27.05 -5.09 -13.48
C ALA A 12 27.88 -5.27 -12.19
N GLY A 13 27.38 -4.78 -11.05
CA GLY A 13 27.90 -5.11 -9.72
C GLY A 13 27.94 -6.62 -9.42
N CYS A 14 27.18 -7.46 -10.14
CA CYS A 14 27.29 -8.91 -10.02
C CYS A 14 28.68 -9.45 -10.39
N ILE A 15 29.45 -8.76 -11.25
CA ILE A 15 30.82 -9.15 -11.65
C ILE A 15 31.79 -9.13 -10.46
N ILE A 16 31.54 -8.25 -9.49
CA ILE A 16 32.34 -8.12 -8.26
C ILE A 16 31.67 -8.81 -7.05
N GLY A 17 30.65 -9.64 -7.28
CA GLY A 17 29.94 -10.40 -6.25
C GLY A 17 28.77 -9.66 -5.59
N LEU A 18 28.43 -8.44 -6.02
CA LEU A 18 27.28 -7.68 -5.52
C LEU A 18 26.01 -7.97 -6.33
N CYS A 19 25.51 -9.21 -6.23
CA CYS A 19 24.31 -9.65 -6.95
C CYS A 19 23.03 -9.01 -6.37
N GLY A 20 22.10 -8.59 -7.24
CA GLY A 20 20.75 -8.14 -6.82
C GLY A 20 20.60 -6.66 -6.47
N LEU A 21 21.68 -5.86 -6.58
CA LEU A 21 21.68 -4.41 -6.28
C LEU A 21 20.70 -3.61 -7.16
N HIS A 22 20.51 -4.03 -8.42
CA HIS A 22 19.54 -3.40 -9.33
C HIS A 22 18.09 -3.56 -8.85
N ARG A 23 17.75 -4.65 -8.15
CA ARG A 23 16.40 -4.86 -7.59
C ARG A 23 16.16 -4.05 -6.32
N LEU A 24 17.19 -3.90 -5.49
CA LEU A 24 17.16 -2.94 -4.38
C LEU A 24 16.93 -1.51 -4.89
N TYR A 25 17.58 -1.12 -5.99
CA TYR A 25 17.36 0.18 -6.62
C TYR A 25 15.93 0.37 -7.15
N LEU A 26 15.28 -0.70 -7.59
CA LEU A 26 13.88 -0.67 -8.03
C LEU A 26 12.88 -0.69 -6.85
N GLY A 27 13.34 -0.74 -5.60
CA GLY A 27 12.50 -0.80 -4.41
C GLY A 27 11.95 -2.20 -4.11
N LYS A 28 12.52 -3.26 -4.72
CA LYS A 28 12.23 -4.66 -4.39
C LYS A 28 13.28 -5.16 -3.40
N VAL A 29 13.14 -4.79 -2.13
CA VAL A 29 14.13 -5.07 -1.09
C VAL A 29 14.19 -6.55 -0.77
N GLY A 30 13.03 -7.19 -0.57
CA GLY A 30 12.94 -8.62 -0.28
C GLY A 30 13.65 -9.48 -1.33
N THR A 31 13.27 -9.34 -2.60
CA THR A 31 13.89 -10.14 -3.68
C THR A 31 15.32 -9.72 -4.01
N GLY A 32 15.69 -8.46 -3.80
CA GLY A 32 17.08 -8.00 -3.91
C GLY A 32 17.99 -8.64 -2.86
N LEU A 33 17.54 -8.77 -1.61
CA LEU A 33 18.29 -9.47 -0.54
C LEU A 33 18.42 -10.96 -0.84
N ILE A 34 17.35 -11.62 -1.29
CA ILE A 34 17.41 -13.02 -1.71
C ILE A 34 18.48 -13.20 -2.80
N TRP A 35 18.52 -12.31 -3.79
CA TRP A 35 19.55 -12.37 -4.83
C TRP A 35 20.97 -12.11 -4.35
N LEU A 36 21.14 -11.28 -3.34
CA LEU A 36 22.45 -11.02 -2.75
C LEU A 36 22.98 -12.27 -2.03
N PHE A 37 22.14 -12.94 -1.24
CA PHE A 37 22.54 -14.14 -0.49
C PHE A 37 22.63 -15.40 -1.35
N THR A 38 21.93 -15.45 -2.49
CA THR A 38 21.93 -16.59 -3.41
C THR A 38 22.82 -16.40 -4.65
N PHE A 39 23.57 -15.28 -4.72
CA PHE A 39 24.36 -14.89 -5.89
C PHE A 39 23.55 -14.87 -7.19
N GLY A 40 22.31 -14.40 -7.18
CA GLY A 40 21.49 -14.44 -8.38
C GLY A 40 20.93 -15.84 -8.72
N LEU A 41 20.80 -16.75 -7.73
CA LEU A 41 20.61 -18.22 -7.86
C LEU A 41 21.54 -18.81 -8.90
N LEU A 42 22.84 -18.80 -8.60
CA LEU A 42 23.91 -19.36 -9.46
C LEU A 42 24.11 -18.60 -10.79
N GLY A 43 23.72 -17.33 -10.85
CA GLY A 43 23.97 -16.46 -12.02
C GLY A 43 22.92 -16.53 -13.13
N ILE A 44 22.04 -17.54 -13.15
CA ILE A 44 20.94 -17.64 -14.13
C ILE A 44 19.97 -16.46 -13.97
N GLY A 45 19.69 -16.09 -12.73
CA GLY A 45 18.87 -14.93 -12.40
C GLY A 45 19.40 -13.62 -12.96
N GLN A 46 20.72 -13.43 -12.91
CA GLN A 46 21.37 -12.24 -13.43
C GLN A 46 21.25 -12.17 -14.96
N LEU A 47 21.34 -13.32 -15.65
CA LEU A 47 21.14 -13.41 -17.09
C LEU A 47 19.72 -13.04 -17.50
N ILE A 48 18.70 -13.52 -16.79
CA ILE A 48 17.31 -13.15 -17.08
C ILE A 48 17.06 -11.67 -16.77
N ASP A 49 17.70 -11.16 -15.71
CA ASP A 49 17.54 -9.78 -15.30
C ASP A 49 18.06 -8.79 -16.35
N VAL A 50 19.12 -9.07 -17.12
CA VAL A 50 19.61 -8.15 -18.16
C VAL A 50 18.54 -7.84 -19.22
N PHE A 51 17.71 -8.82 -19.57
CA PHE A 51 16.65 -8.65 -20.56
C PHE A 51 15.40 -7.98 -19.98
N THR A 52 15.09 -8.24 -18.71
CA THR A 52 13.87 -7.72 -18.07
C THR A 52 14.07 -6.34 -17.42
N LEU A 53 15.30 -5.94 -17.11
CA LEU A 53 15.61 -4.74 -16.32
C LEU A 53 15.07 -3.45 -16.93
N GLY A 54 15.18 -3.29 -18.25
CA GLY A 54 14.66 -2.12 -18.96
C GLY A 54 13.15 -1.93 -18.73
N GLY A 55 12.37 -3.01 -18.90
CA GLY A 55 10.92 -2.99 -18.67
C GLY A 55 10.54 -2.79 -17.21
N GLN A 56 11.35 -3.31 -16.27
CA GLN A 56 11.14 -3.08 -14.84
C GLN A 56 11.34 -1.61 -14.45
N VAL A 57 12.36 -0.94 -14.99
CA VAL A 57 12.59 0.51 -14.77
C VAL A 57 11.42 1.32 -15.33
N ASP A 58 10.97 1.02 -16.54
CA ASP A 58 9.84 1.70 -17.17
C ASP A 58 8.56 1.52 -16.35
N THR A 59 8.30 0.30 -15.89
CA THR A 59 7.15 -0.01 -15.03
C THR A 59 7.18 0.80 -13.73
N VAL A 60 8.34 0.89 -13.06
CA VAL A 60 8.48 1.68 -11.83
C VAL A 60 8.29 3.18 -12.10
N ASN A 61 8.80 3.68 -13.22
CA ASN A 61 8.65 5.09 -13.59
C ASN A 61 7.20 5.44 -13.95
N VAL A 62 6.53 4.63 -14.77
CA VAL A 62 5.11 4.80 -15.13
C VAL A 62 4.24 4.74 -13.88
N LYS A 63 4.46 3.76 -13.01
CA LYS A 63 3.73 3.66 -11.74
C LYS A 63 3.97 4.87 -10.84
N ARG A 64 5.21 5.37 -10.75
CA ARG A 64 5.52 6.58 -9.95
C ARG A 64 4.79 7.81 -10.49
N ILE A 65 4.71 7.97 -11.81
CA ILE A 65 3.94 9.04 -12.42
C ILE A 65 2.46 8.87 -12.07
N ALA A 66 1.88 7.67 -12.25
CA ALA A 66 0.46 7.43 -11.92
C ALA A 66 0.12 7.72 -10.45
N LEU A 67 1.02 7.40 -9.52
CA LEU A 67 0.87 7.73 -8.09
C LEU A 67 0.97 9.24 -7.81
N GLN A 68 1.78 9.97 -8.58
CA GLN A 68 1.93 11.43 -8.49
C GLN A 68 0.78 12.17 -9.19
N THR A 69 0.20 11.60 -10.24
CA THR A 69 -0.88 12.18 -11.04
C THR A 69 -2.26 11.82 -10.50
N GLN A 70 -2.41 11.37 -9.25
CA GLN A 70 -3.73 11.33 -8.64
C GLN A 70 -4.23 12.78 -8.51
N PRO A 71 -5.22 13.22 -9.32
CA PRO A 71 -5.80 14.52 -9.13
C PRO A 71 -6.60 14.44 -7.83
N VAL A 72 -6.31 15.36 -6.91
CA VAL A 72 -7.31 15.78 -5.94
C VAL A 72 -8.45 16.38 -6.75
N GLN A 73 -9.47 15.58 -7.13
CA GLN A 73 -10.88 15.93 -7.38
C GLN A 73 -11.55 14.96 -8.38
N GLN A 74 -12.56 14.23 -7.89
CA GLN A 74 -13.93 14.44 -8.37
C GLN A 74 -14.93 14.16 -7.24
N ILE A 75 -14.90 15.04 -6.24
CA ILE A 75 -16.16 15.60 -5.72
C ILE A 75 -16.36 16.85 -6.61
N VAL A 76 -17.57 17.11 -7.09
CA VAL A 76 -17.95 18.18 -8.05
C VAL A 76 -18.04 17.73 -9.52
N HIS A 77 -19.12 17.02 -9.84
CA HIS A 77 -19.87 17.28 -11.08
C HIS A 77 -21.33 16.82 -10.92
N VAL A 78 -22.17 17.64 -10.27
CA VAL A 78 -23.62 17.68 -10.51
C VAL A 78 -24.04 19.15 -10.50
N HIS A 79 -24.44 19.64 -11.66
CA HIS A 79 -24.97 20.99 -11.84
C HIS A 79 -26.49 20.99 -11.53
N SER A 80 -26.91 21.96 -10.72
CA SER A 80 -28.26 22.48 -10.40
C SER A 80 -29.29 22.41 -11.53
N SER A 81 -30.61 22.20 -11.34
CA SER A 81 -31.64 22.83 -10.47
C SER A 81 -32.96 22.01 -10.62
N PRO A 82 -34.00 22.05 -9.75
CA PRO A 82 -34.69 23.28 -9.31
C PRO A 82 -35.05 23.31 -7.81
N SER A 83 -35.34 24.53 -7.36
CA SER A 83 -36.05 24.89 -6.13
C SER A 83 -36.92 23.80 -5.51
N GLU A 84 -36.53 23.31 -4.34
CA GLU A 84 -37.47 22.76 -3.37
C GLU A 84 -37.07 23.24 -1.98
N VAL A 85 -37.94 24.05 -1.39
CA VAL A 85 -37.82 24.56 -0.03
C VAL A 85 -37.94 23.37 0.92
N PRO A 86 -36.96 23.06 1.79
CA PRO A 86 -37.10 21.94 2.70
C PRO A 86 -38.23 22.18 3.70
N HIS A 87 -39.26 21.35 3.60
CA HIS A 87 -40.31 21.23 4.61
C HIS A 87 -39.72 20.75 5.96
N PRO A 88 -40.21 21.21 7.12
CA PRO A 88 -39.62 20.92 8.44
C PRO A 88 -39.86 19.48 8.98
N SER A 89 -40.07 18.48 8.13
CA SER A 89 -40.60 17.16 8.56
C SER A 89 -39.61 15.98 8.46
N GLU A 90 -38.35 16.20 8.08
CA GLU A 90 -37.39 15.10 7.84
C GLU A 90 -36.29 14.95 8.92
N ALA A 91 -36.46 15.59 10.07
CA ALA A 91 -35.52 15.48 11.20
C ALA A 91 -35.69 14.18 12.04
N ALA A 92 -36.34 13.14 11.53
CA ALA A 92 -36.77 11.97 12.32
C ALA A 92 -36.46 10.59 11.70
N THR A 93 -35.38 10.47 10.93
CA THR A 93 -34.68 9.19 10.79
C THR A 93 -33.18 9.46 10.93
N ARG A 94 -32.71 9.57 12.18
CA ARG A 94 -31.28 9.43 12.46
C ARG A 94 -30.90 8.02 12.04
N GLN A 95 -30.31 7.88 10.85
CA GLN A 95 -29.60 6.69 10.45
C GLN A 95 -28.59 6.43 11.56
N LEU A 96 -28.76 5.34 12.31
CA LEU A 96 -27.75 4.85 13.25
C LEU A 96 -26.46 4.73 12.44
N PRO A 97 -25.28 5.10 12.99
CA PRO A 97 -24.02 4.88 12.29
C PRO A 97 -24.01 3.43 11.81
N GLU A 98 -23.84 3.23 10.50
CA GLU A 98 -23.70 1.88 9.94
C GLU A 98 -22.59 1.17 10.74
N PRO A 99 -22.83 -0.07 11.19
CA PRO A 99 -21.80 -0.81 11.91
C PRO A 99 -20.51 -0.83 11.07
N ILE A 100 -19.36 -0.66 11.73
CA ILE A 100 -18.07 -0.64 11.04
C ILE A 100 -17.96 -1.89 10.16
N ASP A 101 -17.78 -1.70 8.86
CA ASP A 101 -17.55 -2.81 7.92
C ASP A 101 -16.10 -3.31 8.04
N TYR A 102 -15.87 -4.11 9.08
CA TYR A 102 -14.58 -4.73 9.38
C TYR A 102 -14.09 -5.63 8.24
N GLU A 103 -15.00 -6.33 7.57
CA GLU A 103 -14.66 -7.29 6.52
C GLU A 103 -14.22 -6.62 5.23
N ALA A 104 -14.84 -5.50 4.85
CA ALA A 104 -14.39 -4.71 3.70
C ALA A 104 -12.96 -4.21 3.89
N PHE A 105 -12.65 -3.63 5.05
CA PHE A 105 -11.31 -3.13 5.33
C PHE A 105 -10.27 -4.26 5.42
N ARG A 106 -10.59 -5.32 6.17
CA ARG A 106 -9.75 -6.53 6.26
C ARG A 106 -9.47 -7.13 4.89
N SER A 107 -10.47 -7.15 4.00
CA SER A 107 -10.31 -7.64 2.64
C SER A 107 -9.37 -6.77 1.80
N ARG A 108 -9.41 -5.44 1.98
CA ARG A 108 -8.45 -4.52 1.34
C ARG A 108 -7.03 -4.75 1.85
N LEU A 109 -6.84 -4.91 3.16
CA LEU A 109 -5.54 -5.25 3.75
C LEU A 109 -5.01 -6.60 3.24
N ARG A 110 -5.83 -7.66 3.25
CA ARG A 110 -5.44 -8.98 2.74
C ARG A 110 -5.04 -8.94 1.27
N ARG A 111 -5.76 -8.17 0.44
CA ARG A 111 -5.39 -7.97 -0.97
C ARG A 111 -4.04 -7.27 -1.09
N LEU A 112 -3.80 -6.22 -0.30
CA LEU A 112 -2.53 -5.50 -0.31
C LEU A 112 -1.37 -6.42 0.10
N ASP A 113 -1.55 -7.20 1.16
CA ASP A 113 -0.55 -8.13 1.66
C ASP A 113 -0.25 -9.24 0.63
N LYS A 114 -1.30 -9.82 0.03
CA LYS A 114 -1.16 -10.81 -1.04
C LYS A 114 -0.38 -10.27 -2.23
N LEU A 115 -0.65 -9.03 -2.64
CA LEU A 115 0.08 -8.39 -3.74
C LEU A 115 1.56 -8.15 -3.40
N PHE A 116 1.87 -7.82 -2.14
CA PHE A 116 3.24 -7.67 -1.67
C PHE A 116 4.00 -9.00 -1.63
N VAL A 117 3.41 -10.04 -1.04
CA VAL A 117 3.99 -11.39 -1.01
C VAL A 117 4.22 -11.95 -2.42
N SER A 118 3.40 -11.53 -3.40
CA SER A 118 3.53 -11.95 -4.79
C SER A 118 4.58 -11.17 -5.59
N ASP A 119 5.35 -10.25 -4.97
CA ASP A 119 6.34 -9.36 -5.62
C ASP A 119 5.76 -8.46 -6.74
N LEU A 120 4.43 -8.28 -6.74
CA LEU A 120 3.72 -7.40 -7.69
C LEU A 120 3.80 -5.91 -7.28
N VAL A 121 4.05 -5.67 -6.00
CA VAL A 121 4.10 -4.36 -5.33
C VAL A 121 5.46 -4.20 -4.65
N THR A 122 6.11 -3.05 -4.83
CA THR A 122 7.41 -2.76 -4.21
C THR A 122 7.28 -2.48 -2.71
N ASP A 123 8.36 -2.62 -1.94
CA ASP A 123 8.36 -2.37 -0.49
C ASP A 123 7.87 -0.95 -0.14
N ASP A 124 8.36 0.05 -0.87
CA ASP A 124 7.94 1.45 -0.68
C ASP A 124 6.45 1.65 -0.97
N GLU A 125 5.92 0.95 -1.99
CA GLU A 125 4.52 1.04 -2.39
C GLU A 125 3.61 0.32 -1.39
N TYR A 126 4.01 -0.86 -0.91
CA TYR A 126 3.33 -1.57 0.17
C TYR A 126 3.28 -0.70 1.44
N ALA A 127 4.43 -0.15 1.86
CA ALA A 127 4.49 0.72 3.03
C ALA A 127 3.63 1.97 2.86
N GLY A 128 3.60 2.58 1.67
CA GLY A 128 2.74 3.71 1.35
C GLY A 128 1.25 3.38 1.47
N ARG A 129 0.80 2.31 0.80
CA ARG A 129 -0.62 1.88 0.82
C ARG A 129 -1.06 1.40 2.19
N LYS A 130 -0.19 0.69 2.92
CA LYS A 130 -0.46 0.21 4.27
C LYS A 130 -0.65 1.38 5.23
N ARG A 131 0.15 2.43 5.14
CA ARG A 131 -0.03 3.66 5.95
C ARG A 131 -1.37 4.34 5.72
N VAL A 132 -1.84 4.41 4.47
CA VAL A 132 -3.16 4.97 4.15
C VAL A 132 -4.27 4.14 4.79
N LEU A 133 -4.20 2.81 4.68
CA LEU A 133 -5.16 1.92 5.32
C LEU A 133 -5.14 2.04 6.84
N ILE A 134 -3.96 2.09 7.48
CA ILE A 134 -3.86 2.27 8.94
C ILE A 134 -4.42 3.61 9.38
N ARG A 135 -4.26 4.66 8.57
CA ARG A 135 -4.86 5.96 8.86
C ARG A 135 -6.39 5.90 8.74
N GLU A 136 -6.91 5.31 7.67
CA GLU A 136 -8.34 5.08 7.47
C GLU A 136 -8.93 4.26 8.64
N LEU A 137 -8.22 3.24 9.08
CA LEU A 137 -8.56 2.47 10.28
C LEU A 137 -8.66 3.36 11.53
N ALA A 138 -7.67 4.21 11.77
CA ALA A 138 -7.68 5.12 12.91
C ALA A 138 -8.86 6.13 12.83
N GLU A 139 -9.16 6.65 11.64
CA GLU A 139 -10.29 7.57 11.41
C GLU A 139 -11.64 6.89 11.63
N ILE A 140 -11.82 5.66 11.13
CA ILE A 140 -13.04 4.85 11.35
C ILE A 140 -13.28 4.62 12.84
N ILE A 141 -12.22 4.26 13.57
CA ILE A 141 -12.34 3.96 15.00
C ILE A 141 -12.63 5.22 15.81
N GLN A 142 -11.94 6.34 15.53
CA GLN A 142 -12.21 7.61 16.21
C GLN A 142 -13.63 8.12 15.98
N GLY A 143 -14.25 7.75 14.85
CA GLY A 143 -15.63 8.11 14.51
C GLY A 143 -16.70 7.20 15.11
N ASN A 144 -16.33 6.10 15.77
CA ASN A 144 -17.26 5.11 16.31
C ASN A 144 -16.91 4.72 17.77
N ASP A 145 -17.53 3.65 18.29
CA ASP A 145 -17.23 3.16 19.63
C ASP A 145 -15.74 2.73 19.77
N PRO A 146 -15.02 3.19 20.80
CA PRO A 146 -13.62 2.81 21.04
C PRO A 146 -13.38 1.31 21.21
N GLU A 147 -14.32 0.58 21.83
CA GLU A 147 -14.16 -0.85 22.13
C GLU A 147 -14.19 -1.67 20.84
N ASP A 148 -15.15 -1.36 19.96
CA ASP A 148 -15.29 -1.88 18.61
C ASP A 148 -13.98 -1.79 17.81
N GLY A 149 -13.32 -0.63 17.87
CA GLY A 149 -12.07 -0.42 17.18
C GLY A 149 -10.86 -1.11 17.79
N VAL A 150 -10.82 -1.26 19.11
CA VAL A 150 -9.78 -2.04 19.79
C VAL A 150 -9.92 -3.52 19.45
N GLU A 151 -11.13 -4.06 19.44
CA GLU A 151 -11.40 -5.43 19.02
C GLU A 151 -10.98 -5.65 17.57
N PHE A 152 -11.33 -4.73 16.68
CA PHE A 152 -10.93 -4.82 15.28
C PHE A 152 -9.41 -4.78 15.09
N GLY A 153 -8.73 -3.85 15.75
CA GLY A 153 -7.27 -3.79 15.74
C GLY A 153 -6.63 -5.08 16.25
N ALA A 154 -7.22 -5.71 17.29
CA ALA A 154 -6.76 -6.98 17.83
C ALA A 154 -6.95 -8.15 16.85
N GLN A 155 -8.09 -8.22 16.16
CA GLN A 155 -8.32 -9.24 15.11
C GLN A 155 -7.32 -9.11 13.95
N LEU A 156 -6.98 -7.88 13.54
CA LEU A 156 -5.97 -7.63 12.51
C LEU A 156 -4.56 -8.01 12.97
N LEU A 157 -4.24 -7.82 14.25
CA LEU A 157 -2.98 -8.23 14.86
C LEU A 157 -2.83 -9.75 14.91
N GLU A 158 -3.90 -10.46 15.32
CA GLU A 158 -3.95 -11.93 15.34
C GLU A 158 -3.67 -12.52 13.94
N GLN A 159 -4.21 -11.88 12.91
CA GLN A 159 -3.99 -12.27 11.51
C GLN A 159 -2.69 -11.78 10.90
N ARG A 160 -1.80 -11.18 11.70
CA ARG A 160 -0.51 -10.63 11.26
C ARG A 160 -0.63 -9.53 10.20
N LEU A 161 -1.80 -8.92 10.04
CA LEU A 161 -2.02 -7.80 9.11
C LEU A 161 -1.48 -6.49 9.71
N LEU A 162 -1.61 -6.33 11.03
CA LEU A 162 -0.98 -5.26 11.82
C LEU A 162 0.21 -5.80 12.62
N THR A 163 1.19 -4.94 12.85
CA THR A 163 2.26 -5.16 13.82
C THR A 163 1.84 -4.71 15.22
N GLU A 164 2.47 -5.27 16.24
CA GLU A 164 2.28 -4.84 17.65
C GLU A 164 2.48 -3.33 17.83
N ALA A 165 3.46 -2.76 17.14
CA ALA A 165 3.76 -1.33 17.20
C ALA A 165 2.65 -0.48 16.55
N GLU A 166 2.07 -0.93 15.43
CA GLU A 166 0.94 -0.26 14.79
C GLU A 166 -0.30 -0.34 15.67
N PHE A 167 -0.59 -1.50 16.26
CA PHE A 167 -1.70 -1.69 17.18
C PHE A 167 -1.56 -0.82 18.44
N ALA A 168 -0.37 -0.77 19.05
CA ALA A 168 -0.10 0.09 20.20
C ALA A 168 -0.31 1.59 19.89
N ARG A 169 0.08 2.04 18.69
CA ARG A 169 -0.18 3.41 18.21
C ARG A 169 -1.66 3.67 18.02
N LEU A 170 -2.37 2.70 17.44
CA LEU A 170 -3.82 2.77 17.24
C LEU A 170 -4.52 2.94 18.59
N LYS A 171 -4.23 2.03 19.53
CA LYS A 171 -4.79 2.04 20.89
C LYS A 171 -4.57 3.38 21.61
N LYS A 172 -3.37 3.94 21.50
CA LYS A 172 -3.03 5.26 22.08
C LYS A 172 -3.74 6.43 21.39
N ALA A 173 -4.15 6.28 20.13
CA ALA A 173 -4.85 7.34 19.40
C ALA A 173 -6.35 7.42 19.72
N ILE A 174 -6.87 6.41 20.44
CA ILE A 174 -8.31 6.22 20.71
C ILE A 174 -8.61 6.34 22.21
N LEU A 175 -7.71 5.87 23.09
CA LEU A 175 -7.76 6.02 24.56
C LEU A 175 -7.08 7.33 25.02
#